data_AF-A0A5E4NQR6-F1
#
_entry.id   AF-A0A5E4NQR6-F1
#
_cell.length_a   1.000
_cell.length_b   1.000
_cell.length_c   1.000
_cell.angle_alpha   90.00
_cell.angle_beta   90.00
_cell.angle_gamma   90.00
#
_symmetry.space_group_name_H-M   'P 1'
#
loop_
_entity.id
_entity.type
_entity.pdbx_description
1 polymer ?
#
loop_
_entity_poly.entity_id
_entity_poly.type
_entity_poly.pdbx_seq_one_letter_code
_entity_poly.pdbx_strand_id
1 'polypeptide(L)'
;MLSSASGPVTPQSSKSIGNHFSSIFDIEAGVPQGSDLASDLFNIFTSDIPQTNDTILATYADDTAILSSNSDSAEASSLYNST
;
A
#
# COMPACT_ATOMS: atom_id res chain seq x y z
N MET A 1 -4.74 -21.54 -21.68
CA MET A 1 -4.29 -21.87 -20.31
C MET A 1 -3.28 -20.79 -19.94
N LEU A 2 -3.50 -19.79 -19.08
CA LEU A 2 -4.50 -19.55 -18.02
C LEU A 2 -5.06 -18.12 -18.11
N SER A 3 -6.26 -17.96 -17.57
CA SER A 3 -7.01 -16.72 -17.35
C SER A 3 -6.53 -16.07 -16.04
N SER A 4 -6.04 -14.84 -16.07
CA SER A 4 -5.88 -14.01 -14.87
C SER A 4 -7.16 -13.18 -14.68
N ALA A 5 -7.91 -13.51 -13.63
CA ALA A 5 -9.10 -12.78 -13.21
C ALA A 5 -8.69 -11.37 -12.76
N SER A 6 -9.15 -10.36 -13.49
CA SER A 6 -9.14 -8.97 -13.08
C SER A 6 -10.58 -8.60 -12.70
N GLY A 7 -10.95 -8.79 -11.43
CA GLY A 7 -12.18 -8.25 -10.88
C GLY A 7 -12.05 -6.74 -10.67
N PRO A 8 -13.15 -5.95 -10.77
CA PRO A 8 -13.12 -4.51 -10.52
C PRO A 8 -13.08 -4.21 -9.02
N VAL A 9 -12.09 -3.41 -8.57
CA VAL A 9 -12.09 -2.83 -7.22
C VAL A 9 -13.11 -1.69 -7.17
N THR A 10 -14.20 -1.86 -6.43
CA THR A 10 -15.32 -0.88 -6.38
C THR A 10 -15.13 0.09 -5.20
N PRO A 11 -15.11 1.42 -5.39
CA PRO A 11 -15.12 2.36 -4.27
C PRO A 11 -16.49 2.29 -3.58
N GLN A 12 -16.54 1.81 -2.34
CA GLN A 12 -17.81 1.63 -1.65
C GLN A 12 -18.23 2.88 -0.86
N SER A 13 -19.26 3.54 -1.37
CA SER A 13 -20.12 4.40 -0.58
C SER A 13 -21.54 4.23 -1.09
N SER A 14 -22.46 3.75 -0.25
CA SER A 14 -23.88 3.89 -0.58
C SER A 14 -24.41 5.21 -0.06
N LYS A 15 -24.82 6.08 -0.98
CA LYS A 15 -25.21 7.46 -0.69
C LYS A 15 -26.72 7.58 -0.84
N SER A 16 -27.42 8.01 0.21
CA SER A 16 -28.86 8.25 0.14
C SER A 16 -29.16 9.71 -0.18
N ILE A 17 -30.20 9.93 -0.99
CA ILE A 17 -30.78 11.26 -1.24
C ILE A 17 -32.30 11.11 -1.15
N GLY A 18 -32.91 11.72 -0.15
CA GLY A 18 -34.33 11.51 0.17
C GLY A 18 -34.59 10.10 0.72
N ASN A 19 -35.54 9.36 0.13
CA ASN A 19 -35.97 8.03 0.59
C ASN A 19 -35.33 6.86 -0.20
N HIS A 20 -34.36 7.16 -1.04
CA HIS A 20 -33.67 6.17 -1.88
C HIS A 20 -32.26 5.93 -1.35
N PHE A 21 -31.93 4.65 -1.18
CA PHE A 21 -30.61 4.15 -0.84
C PHE A 21 -29.95 3.55 -2.07
N SER A 22 -28.62 3.62 -2.15
CA SER A 22 -27.88 2.90 -3.20
C SER A 22 -27.39 1.53 -2.71
N SER A 23 -27.00 0.68 -3.66
CA SER A 23 -26.60 -0.71 -3.43
C SER A 23 -25.14 -0.84 -3.00
N ILE A 24 -24.82 -1.98 -2.38
CA ILE A 24 -23.53 -2.27 -1.73
C ILE A 24 -22.68 -3.18 -2.64
N PHE A 25 -21.44 -2.70 -2.87
CA PHE A 25 -20.26 -3.35 -3.46
C PHE A 25 -19.58 -4.36 -2.53
N ASP A 26 -18.66 -5.19 -3.04
CA ASP A 26 -17.66 -5.90 -2.23
C ASP A 26 -16.26 -5.32 -2.53
N ILE A 27 -15.41 -5.15 -1.50
CA ILE A 27 -14.00 -4.74 -1.63
C ILE A 27 -13.17 -6.01 -1.44
N GLU A 28 -12.48 -6.46 -2.49
CA GLU A 28 -11.75 -7.73 -2.46
C GLU A 28 -10.26 -7.57 -2.05
N ALA A 29 -9.71 -6.35 -2.14
CA ALA A 29 -8.41 -5.97 -1.59
C ALA A 29 -8.25 -4.43 -1.60
N GLY A 30 -7.35 -3.92 -0.74
CA GLY A 30 -7.09 -2.49 -0.60
C GLY A 30 -8.14 -1.75 0.23
N VAL A 31 -8.10 -0.41 0.19
CA VAL A 31 -9.00 0.45 0.96
C VAL A 31 -9.80 1.38 0.04
N PRO A 32 -11.07 1.68 0.35
CA PRO A 32 -11.83 2.68 -0.40
C PRO A 32 -11.13 4.03 -0.37
N GLN A 33 -10.93 4.63 -1.54
CA GLN A 33 -10.33 5.97 -1.64
C GLN A 33 -11.25 7.01 -1.00
N GLY A 34 -10.67 7.93 -0.22
CA GLY A 34 -11.44 8.89 0.56
C GLY A 34 -12.06 8.30 1.83
N SER A 35 -11.71 7.05 2.18
CA SER A 35 -11.96 6.53 3.53
C SER A 35 -11.08 7.28 4.51
N ASP A 36 -11.67 7.71 5.63
CA ASP A 36 -10.95 8.33 6.74
C ASP A 36 -9.85 7.40 7.31
N LEU A 37 -10.01 6.07 7.13
CA LEU A 37 -9.08 5.05 7.61
C LEU A 37 -7.97 4.70 6.62
N ALA A 38 -8.00 5.25 5.40
CA ALA A 38 -7.05 4.87 4.36
C ALA A 38 -5.59 5.13 4.79
N SER A 39 -5.34 6.26 5.45
CA SER A 39 -4.00 6.65 5.93
C SER A 39 -3.48 5.73 7.03
N ASP A 40 -4.32 5.34 7.98
CA ASP A 40 -3.92 4.46 9.08
C ASP A 40 -3.61 3.04 8.58
N LEU A 41 -4.46 2.52 7.67
CA LEU A 41 -4.26 1.21 7.06
C LEU A 41 -3.03 1.19 6.14
N PHE A 42 -2.73 2.31 5.49
CA PHE A 42 -1.49 2.46 4.73
C PHE A 42 -0.25 2.35 5.63
N ASN A 43 -0.25 3.03 6.79
CA ASN A 43 0.87 2.95 7.74
C ASN A 43 1.12 1.52 8.23
N ILE A 44 0.06 0.79 8.58
CA ILE A 44 0.14 -0.62 8.98
C ILE A 44 0.63 -1.49 7.82
N PHE A 45 0.15 -1.27 6.60
CA PHE A 45 0.63 -2.00 5.43
C PHE A 45 2.15 -1.82 5.22
N THR A 46 2.66 -0.61 5.44
CA THR A 46 4.10 -0.32 5.29
C THR A 46 4.95 -0.73 6.48
N SER A 47 4.37 -1.08 7.64
CA SER A 47 5.16 -1.47 8.82
C SER A 47 5.88 -2.81 8.65
N ASP A 48 5.40 -3.65 7.74
CA ASP A 48 6.00 -4.95 7.43
C ASP A 48 7.20 -4.82 6.48
N ILE A 49 7.53 -3.61 6.00
CA ILE A 49 8.72 -3.38 5.19
C ILE A 49 9.97 -3.62 6.06
N PRO A 50 10.88 -4.53 5.66
CA PRO A 50 12.08 -4.84 6.43
C PRO A 50 12.94 -3.59 6.67
N GLN A 51 13.28 -3.35 7.95
CA GLN A 51 14.24 -2.32 8.34
C GLN A 51 15.60 -2.99 8.59
N THR A 52 16.65 -2.54 7.91
CA THR A 52 18.03 -2.97 8.18
C THR A 52 18.80 -1.83 8.85
N ASN A 53 19.70 -2.15 9.77
CA ASN A 53 20.40 -1.14 10.58
C ASN A 53 21.28 -0.17 9.75
N ASP A 54 21.70 -0.60 8.56
CA ASP A 54 22.58 0.16 7.66
C ASP A 54 21.81 0.95 6.59
N THR A 55 20.47 0.93 6.65
CA THR A 55 19.60 1.68 5.73
C THR A 55 18.57 2.52 6.47
N ILE A 56 18.21 3.66 5.88
CA ILE A 56 17.10 4.49 6.33
C ILE A 56 15.99 4.37 5.29
N LEU A 57 14.81 3.95 5.74
CA LEU A 57 13.59 3.99 4.94
C LEU A 57 12.91 5.35 5.09
N ALA A 58 12.66 6.02 3.97
CA ALA A 58 11.87 7.23 3.91
C ALA A 58 10.69 6.99 2.96
N THR A 59 9.46 7.05 3.48
CA THR A 59 8.23 6.80 2.72
C THR A 59 7.40 8.09 2.65
N TYR A 60 6.79 8.33 1.49
CA TYR A 60 5.81 9.40 1.30
C TYR A 60 4.81 9.01 0.22
N ALA A 61 3.54 8.84 0.59
CA ALA A 61 2.51 8.38 -0.34
C ALA A 61 2.96 7.10 -1.09
N ASP A 62 3.01 7.12 -2.43
CA ASP A 62 3.48 6.01 -3.27
C ASP A 62 5.01 5.94 -3.44
N ASP A 63 5.75 6.93 -2.95
CA ASP A 63 7.21 6.96 -3.01
C ASP A 63 7.84 6.24 -1.80
N THR A 64 8.83 5.39 -2.08
CA THR A 64 9.69 4.77 -1.07
C THR A 64 11.15 4.98 -1.46
N ALA A 65 11.91 5.63 -0.58
CA ALA A 65 13.34 5.80 -0.71
C ALA A 65 14.08 4.96 0.34
N ILE A 66 15.12 4.25 -0.11
CA ILE A 66 16.04 3.51 0.74
C ILE A 66 17.38 4.23 0.66
N LEU A 67 17.85 4.77 1.77
CA LEU A 67 19.13 5.46 1.85
C LEU A 67 20.14 4.54 2.53
N SER A 68 21.32 4.38 1.93
CA SER A 68 22.47 3.70 2.54
C SER A 68 23.69 4.61 2.50
N SER A 69 24.52 4.55 3.54
CA SER A 69 25.81 5.27 3.56
C SER A 69 26.91 4.56 2.77
N ASN A 70 26.63 3.36 2.22
CA ASN A 70 27.60 2.63 1.42
C ASN A 70 27.80 3.32 0.06
N SER A 71 29.06 3.60 -0.28
CA SER A 71 29.44 4.24 -1.55
C SER A 71 29.20 3.36 -2.77
N ASP A 72 29.09 2.05 -2.58
CA ASP A 72 28.77 1.09 -3.62
C ASP A 72 27.29 0.68 -3.54
N SER A 73 26.54 0.98 -4.60
CA SER A 73 25.12 0.64 -4.71
C SER A 73 24.85 -0.87 -4.70
N ALA A 74 25.78 -1.69 -5.19
CA ALA A 74 25.62 -3.15 -5.20
C ALA A 74 25.73 -3.72 -3.79
N GLU A 75 26.67 -3.23 -2.99
CA GLU A 75 26.82 -3.59 -1.58
C GLU A 75 25.69 -3.00 -0.72
N ALA A 76 25.21 -1.79 -1.02
CA ALA A 76 24.01 -1.26 -0.36
C ALA A 76 22.77 -2.16 -0.56
N SER A 77 22.59 -2.67 -1.79
CA SER A 77 21.49 -3.57 -2.11
C SER A 77 21.68 -4.97 -1.54
N SER A 78 22.91 -5.45 -1.39
CA SER A 78 23.19 -6.75 -0.78
C SER A 78 22.86 -6.73 0.72
N LEU A 79 23.23 -5.65 1.42
CA LEU A 79 22.93 -5.42 2.83
C LEU A 79 21.42 -5.35 3.13
N TYR A 80 20.64 -4.75 2.23
CA TYR A 80 19.17 -4.76 2.37
C TYR A 80 18.59 -6.18 2.33
N ASN A 81 19.18 -7.08 1.55
CA ASN A 81 18.69 -8.45 1.36
C ASN A 81 19.35 -9.48 2.29
N SER A 82 20.25 -9.08 3.20
CA SER A 82 21.06 -10.02 4.01
C SER A 82 20.58 -10.23 5.46
N THR A 83 19.30 -9.97 5.76
CA THR A 83 18.70 -10.23 7.08
C THR A 83 17.78 -11.44 7.01
#